data_AF-A0A1Q5S7P3-F1
#
_entry.id   AF-A0A1Q5S7P3-F1
#
_cell.length_a   1.000
_cell.length_b   1.000
_cell.length_c   1.000
_cell.angle_alpha   90.00
_cell.angle_beta   90.00
_cell.angle_gamma   90.00
#
_symmetry.space_group_name_H-M   'P 1'
#
loop_
_entity.id
_entity.type
_entity.pdbx_description
1 polymer ?
#
loop_
_entity_poly.entity_id
_entity_poly.type
_entity_poly.pdbx_seq_one_letter_code
_entity_poly.pdbx_strand_id
1 'polypeptide(L)'
;MLRPRLERHPDYDEGPIPHVYWSSDQSAEPYLCLFSPTLREWDISDLIADTTIHWTAQWLYFYEGWLVTKKWLGGGRHVTRESEEKRLEPAATPL
;
A
#
# COMPACT_ATOMS: atom_id res chain seq x y z
N MET A 1 -5.30 20.50 -13.55
CA MET A 1 -4.48 19.46 -12.88
C MET A 1 -5.37 18.78 -11.87
N LEU A 2 -5.62 17.47 -12.02
CA LEU A 2 -6.42 16.71 -11.05
C LEU A 2 -5.54 16.41 -9.85
N ARG A 3 -6.03 16.69 -8.64
CA ARG A 3 -5.42 16.29 -7.36
C ARG A 3 -6.45 15.54 -6.53
N PRO A 4 -6.91 14.37 -7.00
CA PRO A 4 -7.87 13.59 -6.25
C PRO A 4 -7.22 13.17 -4.94
N ARG A 5 -7.88 13.47 -3.82
CA ARG A 5 -7.43 13.05 -2.49
C ARG A 5 -8.06 11.71 -2.18
N LEU A 6 -7.30 10.83 -1.55
CA LEU A 6 -7.86 9.59 -1.01
C LEU A 6 -8.83 9.92 0.13
N GLU A 7 -10.07 9.47 -0.01
CA GLU A 7 -11.07 9.51 1.04
C GLU A 7 -10.74 8.52 2.14
N ARG A 8 -10.97 8.93 3.39
CA ARG A 8 -10.73 8.13 4.58
C ARG A 8 -12.06 7.66 5.17
N HIS A 9 -12.25 6.36 5.28
CA HIS A 9 -13.46 5.73 5.84
C HIS A 9 -13.07 4.73 6.92
N PRO A 10 -12.91 5.17 8.19
CA PRO A 10 -12.53 4.29 9.31
C PRO A 10 -13.58 3.22 9.66
N ASP A 11 -14.81 3.41 9.19
CA ASP A 11 -15.95 2.52 9.40
C ASP A 11 -16.06 1.40 8.34
N TYR A 12 -15.22 1.43 7.30
CA TYR A 12 -15.23 0.41 6.25
C TYR A 12 -14.29 -0.73 6.63
N ASP A 13 -14.50 -1.89 6.01
CA ASP A 13 -13.54 -2.98 6.13
C ASP A 13 -12.18 -2.51 5.62
N GLU A 14 -11.12 -2.79 6.37
CA GLU A 14 -9.75 -2.30 6.14
C GLU A 14 -9.57 -0.78 6.06
N GLY A 15 -10.50 -0.01 6.64
CA GLY A 15 -10.34 1.42 6.82
C GLY A 15 -9.12 1.81 7.68
N PRO A 16 -8.68 3.09 7.65
CA PRO A 16 -9.33 4.21 6.99
C PRO A 16 -8.99 4.36 5.50
N ILE A 17 -7.89 3.76 5.04
CA ILE A 17 -7.56 3.59 3.62
C ILE A 17 -6.98 2.18 3.51
N PRO A 18 -7.52 1.32 2.65
CA PRO A 18 -7.07 -0.06 2.56
C PRO A 18 -5.68 -0.15 1.92
N HIS A 19 -4.88 -1.11 2.38
CA HIS A 19 -3.65 -1.52 1.73
C HIS A 19 -2.68 -0.36 1.41
N VAL A 20 -2.29 0.38 2.46
CA VAL A 20 -1.28 1.44 2.41
C VAL A 20 -0.22 1.26 3.50
N TYR A 21 0.94 1.87 3.29
CA TYR A 21 1.99 2.04 4.28
C TYR A 21 1.90 3.43 4.89
N TRP A 22 1.79 3.49 6.21
CA TRP A 22 1.76 4.76 6.91
C TRP A 22 3.18 5.26 7.15
N SER A 23 3.40 6.54 6.87
CA SER A 23 4.63 7.22 7.32
C SER A 23 4.59 7.37 8.84
N SER A 24 5.75 7.31 9.48
CA SER A 24 5.88 7.67 10.91
C SER A 24 5.42 9.09 11.18
N ASP A 25 5.46 9.95 10.16
CA ASP A 25 4.80 11.24 10.15
C ASP A 25 3.32 11.08 9.76
N GLN A 26 2.44 11.10 10.76
CA GLN A 26 0.99 10.99 10.58
C GLN A 26 0.37 12.16 9.79
N SER A 27 1.12 13.24 9.55
CA SER A 27 0.66 14.38 8.73
C SER A 27 0.86 14.16 7.22
N ALA A 28 1.66 13.17 6.83
CA ALA A 28 1.95 12.86 5.43
C ALA A 28 0.88 11.95 4.78
N GLU A 29 0.75 12.04 3.45
CA GLU A 29 -0.05 11.09 2.68
C GLU A 29 0.60 9.70 2.73
N PRO A 30 -0.20 8.63 2.84
CA PRO A 30 0.34 7.29 2.94
C PRO A 30 0.90 6.82 1.58
N TYR A 31 1.79 5.84 1.60
CA TYR A 31 2.30 5.20 0.39
C TYR A 31 1.42 4.00 0.04
N LEU A 32 1.16 3.76 -1.26
CA LEU A 32 0.40 2.59 -1.67
C LEU A 32 1.20 1.31 -1.39
N CYS A 33 0.54 0.29 -0.85
CA CYS A 33 1.13 -1.04 -0.72
C CYS A 33 1.02 -1.75 -2.07
N LEU A 34 2.02 -1.56 -2.94
CA LEU A 34 2.01 -2.12 -4.30
C LEU A 34 2.78 -3.44 -4.42
N PHE A 35 3.79 -3.65 -3.57
CA PHE A 35 4.65 -4.83 -3.57
C PHE A 35 5.14 -5.11 -2.17
N SER A 36 5.44 -6.37 -1.88
CA SER A 36 5.98 -6.81 -0.60
C SER A 36 7.52 -6.73 -0.58
N PRO A 37 8.12 -5.87 0.26
CA PRO A 37 9.57 -5.81 0.40
C PRO A 37 10.14 -7.11 1.00
N THR A 38 9.37 -7.79 1.85
CA THR A 38 9.80 -9.02 2.52
C THR A 38 9.80 -10.22 1.59
N LEU A 39 8.99 -10.20 0.53
CA LEU A 39 8.98 -11.22 -0.51
C LEU A 39 9.87 -10.88 -1.71
N ARG A 40 10.52 -9.70 -1.72
CA ARG A 40 11.32 -9.21 -2.85
C ARG A 40 10.57 -9.30 -4.18
N GLU A 41 9.31 -8.89 -4.17
CA GLU A 41 8.46 -8.87 -5.38
C GLU A 41 8.89 -7.81 -6.40
N TRP A 42 9.77 -6.91 -6.00
CA TRP A 42 10.28 -5.83 -6.84
C TRP A 42 11.77 -5.60 -6.58
N ASP A 43 12.54 -5.37 -7.65
CA ASP A 43 13.87 -4.80 -7.59
C ASP A 43 14.13 -3.72 -8.67
N ILE A 44 15.28 -3.04 -8.56
CA ILE A 44 15.61 -1.89 -9.41
C ILE A 44 15.72 -2.22 -10.92
N SER A 45 15.88 -3.49 -11.27
CA SER A 45 15.96 -3.95 -12.66
C SER A 45 14.58 -4.21 -13.29
N ASP A 46 13.51 -4.25 -12.48
CA ASP A 46 12.16 -4.45 -12.99
C ASP A 46 11.64 -3.21 -13.73
N LEU A 47 10.98 -3.45 -14.87
CA LEU A 47 10.30 -2.38 -15.59
C LEU A 47 9.12 -1.89 -14.76
N ILE A 48 9.10 -0.58 -14.47
CA ILE A 48 7.99 0.05 -13.75
C ILE A 48 6.64 -0.13 -14.47
N ALA A 49 6.65 -0.32 -15.79
CA ALA A 49 5.46 -0.57 -16.58
C ALA A 49 4.79 -1.91 -16.21
N ASP A 50 5.60 -2.94 -15.97
CA ASP A 50 5.13 -4.30 -15.69
C ASP A 50 4.93 -4.55 -14.18
N THR A 51 5.36 -3.61 -13.33
CA THR A 51 5.28 -3.70 -11.88
C THR A 51 4.47 -2.54 -11.30
N THR A 52 5.12 -1.43 -10.94
CA THR A 52 4.53 -0.31 -10.19
C THR A 52 3.31 0.30 -10.88
N ILE A 53 3.37 0.55 -12.19
CA ILE A 53 2.24 1.12 -12.95
C ILE A 53 1.09 0.12 -12.98
N HIS A 54 1.38 -1.15 -13.26
CA HIS A 54 0.39 -2.21 -13.29
C HIS A 54 -0.32 -2.38 -11.93
N TRP A 55 0.45 -2.49 -10.84
CA TRP A 55 -0.11 -2.62 -9.49
C TRP A 55 -0.83 -1.36 -9.03
N THR A 56 -0.37 -0.17 -9.41
CA THR A 56 -1.09 1.08 -9.11
C THR A 56 -2.46 1.08 -9.78
N ALA A 57 -2.55 0.69 -11.05
CA ALA A 57 -3.82 0.61 -11.76
C ALA A 57 -4.78 -0.41 -11.10
N GLN A 58 -4.26 -1.58 -10.69
CA GLN A 58 -5.05 -2.56 -9.94
C GLN A 58 -5.53 -2.00 -8.60
N TRP A 59 -4.65 -1.37 -7.83
CA TRP A 59 -4.98 -0.77 -6.54
C TRP A 59 -6.09 0.28 -6.70
N LEU A 60 -6.00 1.16 -7.70
CA LEU A 60 -7.03 2.17 -7.99
C LEU A 60 -8.38 1.54 -8.35
N TYR A 61 -8.38 0.49 -9.17
CA TYR A 61 -9.60 -0.24 -9.52
C TYR A 61 -10.29 -0.82 -8.28
N PHE A 62 -9.54 -1.47 -7.39
CA PHE A 62 -10.09 -2.02 -6.14
C PHE A 62 -10.47 -0.93 -5.14
N TYR A 63 -9.76 0.19 -5.13
CA TYR A 63 -10.08 1.35 -4.29
C TYR A 63 -11.44 1.95 -4.67
N GLU A 64 -11.72 2.14 -5.96
CA GLU A 64 -13.04 2.58 -6.42
C GLU A 64 -14.13 1.58 -6.04
N GLY A 65 -13.86 0.28 -6.18
CA GLY A 65 -14.74 -0.78 -5.69
C GLY A 65 -14.98 -0.73 -4.18
N TRP A 66 -13.94 -0.44 -3.39
CA TRP A 66 -14.02 -0.30 -1.94
C TRP A 66 -14.87 0.90 -1.53
N LEU A 67 -14.76 2.04 -2.22
CA LEU A 67 -15.62 3.20 -1.97
C LEU A 67 -17.12 2.87 -2.17
N VAL A 68 -17.44 2.00 -3.13
CA VAL A 68 -18.83 1.61 -3.42
C VAL A 68 -19.33 0.50 -2.49
N THR A 69 -18.52 -0.54 -2.30
CA THR A 69 -18.93 -1.78 -1.62
C THR A 69 -18.65 -1.78 -0.12
N LYS A 70 -17.82 -0.84 0.35
CA LYS A 70 -17.30 -0.74 1.74
C LYS A 70 -16.46 -1.95 2.17
N LYS A 71 -16.05 -2.78 1.20
CA LYS A 71 -15.27 -3.99 1.40
C LYS A 71 -14.07 -3.97 0.49
N TRP A 72 -12.90 -4.31 1.01
CA TRP A 72 -11.72 -4.45 0.16
C TRP A 72 -11.82 -5.80 -0.55
N LEU A 73 -11.82 -5.76 -1.88
CA LEU A 73 -11.86 -6.95 -2.74
C LEU A 73 -10.55 -7.14 -3.50
N GLY A 74 -9.56 -6.29 -3.22
CA GLY A 74 -8.23 -6.43 -3.78
C GLY A 74 -7.46 -7.57 -3.13
N GLY A 75 -6.35 -7.95 -3.77
CA GLY A 75 -5.35 -8.81 -3.15
C GLY A 75 -4.41 -8.02 -2.23
N GLY A 76 -3.25 -8.61 -1.98
CA GLY A 76 -2.20 -8.02 -1.16
C GLY A 76 -2.22 -8.50 0.29
N ARG A 77 -1.06 -8.47 0.95
CA ARG A 77 -0.96 -8.87 2.36
C ARG A 77 -1.28 -7.68 3.25
N HIS A 78 -2.15 -7.90 4.23
CA HIS A 78 -2.41 -6.92 5.27
C HIS A 78 -1.14 -6.63 6.03
N VAL A 79 -0.75 -5.37 5.96
CA VAL A 79 0.39 -4.85 6.70
C VAL A 79 -0.17 -4.42 8.05
N THR A 80 -0.02 -5.25 9.08
CA THR A 80 -0.29 -4.83 10.45
C THR A 80 0.78 -3.86 10.92
N ARG A 81 0.47 -2.99 11.88
CA ARG A 81 1.43 -2.03 12.48
C ARG A 81 2.73 -2.71 12.94
N GLU A 82 2.64 -3.94 13.44
CA GLU A 82 3.79 -4.77 13.84
C GLU A 82 4.67 -5.18 12.65
N SER A 83 4.05 -5.46 11.49
CA SER A 83 4.79 -5.73 10.25
C SER A 83 5.41 -4.47 9.64
N GLU A 84 4.91 -3.28 9.98
CA GLU A 84 5.54 -1.99 9.64
C GLU A 84 6.74 -1.68 10.52
N GLU A 85 6.65 -1.89 11.83
CA GLU A 85 7.78 -1.70 12.74
C GLU A 85 8.97 -2.57 12.33
N LYS A 86 8.73 -3.82 11.91
CA LYS A 86 9.76 -4.72 11.37
C LYS A 86 10.40 -4.23 10.06
N ARG A 87 9.74 -3.35 9.29
CA ARG A 87 10.28 -2.74 8.05
C ARG A 87 11.30 -1.64 8.35
N LEU A 88 11.09 -0.90 9.44
CA LEU A 88 11.92 0.24 9.83
C LEU A 88 13.19 -0.20 10.57
N GLU A 89 13.20 -1.42 11.10
CA GLU A 89 14.40 -2.08 11.61
C GLU A 89 15.45 -2.19 10.49
N PRO A 90 16.67 -1.64 10.65
CA PRO A 90 17.71 -1.80 9.66
C PRO A 90 18.02 -3.29 9.51
N ALA A 91 18.01 -3.79 8.27
CA ALA A 91 18.42 -5.15 7.97
C ALA A 91 19.83 -5.35 8.55
N ALA A 92 19.96 -6.29 9.50
CA ALA A 92 21.23 -6.57 10.15
C ALA A 92 22.31 -6.79 9.08
N THR A 93 23.36 -5.98 9.15
CA THR A 93 24.53 -6.10 8.28
C THR A 93 25.06 -7.53 8.40
N PRO A 94 25.18 -8.29 7.30
CA PRO A 94 25.83 -9.59 7.35
C PRO A 94 27.26 -9.39 7.83
N LEU A 95 27.67 -10.16 8.85
CA LEU A 95 29.06 -10.19 9.35
C LEU A 95 30.05 -10.63 8.27
#